data_AF-A0A7L8UBH5-F1
#
_entry.id   AF-A0A7L8UBH5-F1
#
_cell.length_a   1.000
_cell.length_b   1.000
_cell.length_c   1.000
_cell.angle_alpha   90.00
_cell.angle_beta   90.00
_cell.angle_gamma   90.00
#
_symmetry.space_group_name_H-M   'P 1'
#
loop_
_entity.id
_entity.type
_entity.pdbx_description
1 polymer ?
#
loop_
_entity_poly.entity_id
_entity_poly.type
_entity_poly.pdbx_seq_one_letter_code
_entity_poly.pdbx_strand_id
1 'polypeptide(L)'
;MKIVSILLLIASAFLSIKHGWDAFQPANAEQAKIMANLGISNTVMPYFGALSIIIGLILFFPQTFFLGNVLNAVMIVLIMALSLRAGDYKMALMEIPFLTLPLILIWLKYPFKF
;
A
#
# COMPACT_ATOMS: atom_id res chain seq x y z
N MET A 1 22.82 -3.83 10.51
CA MET A 1 21.88 -3.99 9.37
C MET A 1 20.57 -4.67 9.75
N LYS A 2 20.56 -5.78 10.51
CA LYS A 2 19.30 -6.44 10.96
C LYS A 2 18.26 -5.53 11.63
N ILE A 3 18.70 -4.60 12.50
CA ILE A 3 17.80 -3.68 13.21
C ILE A 3 17.08 -2.75 12.23
N VAL A 4 17.79 -2.20 11.24
CA VAL A 4 17.19 -1.32 10.21
C VAL A 4 16.20 -2.10 9.36
N SER A 5 16.50 -3.35 8.99
CA SER A 5 15.58 -4.20 8.22
C SER A 5 14.31 -4.55 8.99
N ILE A 6 14.44 -4.86 10.29
CA ILE A 6 13.29 -5.14 11.15
C ILE A 6 12.44 -3.87 11.31
N LEU A 7 13.07 -2.70 11.49
CA LEU A 7 12.36 -1.42 11.54
C LEU A 7 11.64 -1.12 10.21
N LEU A 8 12.28 -1.36 9.07
CA LEU A 8 11.67 -1.19 7.75
C LEU A 8 10.50 -2.16 7.51
N LEU A 9 10.64 -3.42 7.93
CA LEU A 9 9.58 -4.43 7.84
C LEU A 9 8.39 -4.04 8.72
N ILE A 10 8.64 -3.65 9.97
CA ILE A 10 7.59 -3.21 10.90
C ILE A 10 6.93 -1.95 10.38
N ALA A 11 7.70 -0.96 9.89
CA ALA A 11 7.16 0.24 9.29
C ALA A 11 6.28 -0.08 8.06
N SER A 12 6.74 -0.98 7.19
CA SER A 12 5.97 -1.41 6.02
C SER A 12 4.68 -2.13 6.38
N ALA A 13 4.74 -3.05 7.34
CA ALA A 13 3.55 -3.75 7.81
C ALA A 13 2.57 -2.79 8.50
N PHE A 14 3.08 -1.89 9.34
CA PHE A 14 2.29 -0.87 10.01
C PHE A 14 1.60 0.06 9.00
N LEU A 15 2.33 0.56 8.01
CA LEU A 15 1.76 1.41 6.96
C LEU A 15 0.70 0.65 6.16
N SER A 16 0.95 -0.60 5.78
CA SER A 16 -0.02 -1.42 5.03
C SER A 16 -1.30 -1.66 5.83
N ILE A 17 -1.18 -1.93 7.13
CA ILE A 17 -2.33 -2.11 8.03
C ILE A 17 -3.06 -0.77 8.24
N LYS A 18 -2.32 0.33 8.41
CA LYS A 18 -2.89 1.67 8.56
C LYS A 18 -3.66 2.09 7.32
N HIS A 19 -3.09 1.96 6.13
CA HIS A 19 -3.78 2.23 4.86
C HIS A 19 -5.02 1.35 4.71
N GLY A 20 -4.93 0.10 5.14
CA GLY A 20 -6.06 -0.81 5.14
C GLY A 20 -7.18 -0.36 6.09
N TRP A 21 -6.83 0.05 7.30
CA TRP A 21 -7.75 0.55 8.32
C TRP A 21 -8.41 1.87 7.93
N ASP A 22 -7.63 2.79 7.33
CA ASP A 22 -8.13 4.07 6.83
C ASP A 22 -9.19 3.86 5.72
N ALA A 23 -9.11 2.76 4.96
CA ALA A 23 -10.11 2.40 3.95
C ALA A 23 -11.44 1.86 4.53
N PHE A 24 -11.48 1.47 5.80
CA PHE A 24 -12.72 1.08 6.50
C PHE A 24 -13.37 2.24 7.26
N GLN A 25 -12.69 3.37 7.40
CA GLN A 25 -13.27 4.56 8.01
C GLN A 25 -14.23 5.25 7.05
N PRO A 26 -15.29 5.91 7.55
CA PRO A 26 -16.18 6.67 6.71
C PRO A 26 -15.37 7.75 5.99
N ALA A 27 -15.33 7.66 4.66
CA ALA A 27 -14.59 8.59 3.83
C ALA A 27 -15.03 10.03 4.13
N ASN A 28 -14.07 10.88 4.45
CA ASN A 28 -14.30 12.31 4.60
C ASN A 28 -14.92 12.84 3.29
N ALA A 29 -15.71 13.91 3.33
CA ALA A 29 -16.39 14.42 2.12
C ALA A 29 -15.44 14.65 0.92
N GLU A 30 -14.19 14.99 1.20
CA GLU A 30 -13.11 15.13 0.21
C GLU A 30 -12.65 13.79 -0.37
N GLN A 31 -12.46 12.77 0.47
CA GLN A 31 -12.11 11.40 0.03
C GLN A 31 -13.24 10.77 -0.78
N ALA A 32 -14.50 10.91 -0.34
CA ALA A 32 -15.65 10.41 -1.09
C ALA A 32 -15.78 11.08 -2.47
N LYS A 33 -15.47 12.38 -2.57
CA LYS A 33 -15.44 13.12 -3.84
C LYS A 33 -14.30 12.65 -4.74
N ILE A 34 -13.12 12.41 -4.19
CA ILE A 34 -11.99 11.84 -4.91
C ILE A 34 -12.36 10.42 -5.42
N MET A 35 -12.90 9.55 -4.58
CA MET A 35 -13.32 8.19 -4.98
C MET A 35 -14.41 8.20 -6.07
N ALA A 36 -15.38 9.10 -5.95
CA ALA A 36 -16.40 9.29 -6.98
C ALA A 36 -15.78 9.75 -8.32
N ASN A 37 -14.81 10.68 -8.28
CA ASN A 37 -14.08 11.12 -9.47
C ASN A 37 -13.18 10.02 -10.06
N LEU A 38 -12.70 9.09 -9.24
CA LEU A 38 -11.90 7.94 -9.67
C LEU A 38 -12.73 6.83 -10.33
N GLY A 39 -14.06 6.94 -10.34
CA GLY A 39 -14.97 5.88 -10.82
C GLY A 39 -14.93 4.63 -9.93
N ILE A 40 -14.37 4.74 -8.72
CA ILE A 40 -14.31 3.67 -7.75
C ILE A 40 -15.56 3.79 -6.89
N SER A 41 -16.45 2.80 -6.98
CA SER A 41 -17.59 2.74 -6.07
C SER A 41 -17.08 2.65 -4.62
N ASN A 42 -17.74 3.34 -3.69
CA ASN A 42 -17.49 3.21 -2.24
C ASN A 42 -17.55 1.75 -1.77
N THR A 43 -18.20 0.87 -2.53
CA THR A 43 -18.24 -0.58 -2.27
C THR A 43 -16.89 -1.28 -2.46
N VAL A 44 -15.97 -0.73 -3.25
CA VAL A 44 -14.66 -1.37 -3.56
C VAL A 44 -13.60 -1.02 -2.51
N MET A 45 -13.76 0.10 -1.79
CA MET A 45 -12.82 0.60 -0.79
C MET A 45 -12.56 -0.40 0.35
N PRO A 46 -13.57 -1.08 0.93
CA PRO A 46 -13.35 -2.12 1.94
C PRO A 46 -12.55 -3.33 1.44
N TYR A 47 -12.64 -3.66 0.13
CA TYR A 47 -11.87 -4.76 -0.44
C TYR A 47 -10.38 -4.39 -0.56
N PHE A 48 -10.08 -3.16 -1.00
CA PHE A 48 -8.71 -2.63 -0.95
C PHE A 48 -8.18 -2.58 0.48
N GLY A 49 -9.03 -2.18 1.43
CA GLY A 49 -8.71 -2.18 2.85
C GLY A 49 -8.32 -3.55 3.37
N ALA A 50 -9.17 -4.55 3.13
CA ALA A 50 -8.94 -5.94 3.52
C ALA A 50 -7.65 -6.49 2.88
N LEU A 51 -7.45 -6.23 1.58
CA LEU A 51 -6.26 -6.67 0.86
C LEU A 51 -4.98 -6.05 1.45
N SER A 52 -5.01 -4.75 1.78
CA SER A 52 -3.88 -4.04 2.39
C SER A 52 -3.51 -4.61 3.76
N ILE A 53 -4.50 -4.97 4.59
CA ILE A 53 -4.28 -5.65 5.88
C ILE A 53 -3.66 -7.03 5.65
N ILE A 54 -4.22 -7.82 4.72
CA ILE A 54 -3.68 -9.16 4.39
C ILE A 54 -2.23 -9.03 3.93
N ILE A 55 -1.91 -8.07 3.05
CA ILE A 55 -0.56 -7.76 2.60
C ILE A 55 0.36 -7.45 3.79
N GLY A 56 -0.09 -6.58 4.71
CA GLY A 56 0.65 -6.25 5.93
C GLY A 56 0.96 -7.47 6.80
N LEU A 57 0.04 -8.43 6.90
CA LEU A 57 0.23 -9.66 7.65
C LEU A 57 1.18 -10.64 6.95
N ILE A 58 1.02 -10.85 5.63
CA ILE A 58 1.87 -11.80 4.88
C ILE A 58 3.32 -11.31 4.73
N LEU A 59 3.58 -10.00 4.92
CA LEU A 59 4.94 -9.47 4.94
C LEU A 59 5.79 -10.05 6.09
N PHE A 60 5.18 -10.49 7.19
CA PHE A 60 5.89 -11.12 8.32
C PHE A 60 6.32 -12.57 8.05
N PHE A 61 5.93 -13.17 6.93
CA PHE A 61 6.29 -14.55 6.60
C PHE A 61 7.33 -14.57 5.46
N PRO A 62 8.47 -15.28 5.63
CA PRO A 62 9.53 -15.33 4.64
C PRO A 62 9.10 -15.78 3.25
N GLN A 63 8.21 -16.77 3.22
CA GLN A 63 7.76 -17.44 2.01
C GLN A 63 6.88 -16.54 1.15
N THR A 64 6.16 -15.61 1.78
CA THR A 64 5.23 -14.69 1.13
C THR A 64 5.76 -13.28 1.02
N PHE A 65 6.93 -12.96 1.58
CA PHE A 65 7.48 -11.61 1.58
C PHE A 65 7.61 -10.99 0.18
N PHE A 66 8.16 -11.72 -0.78
CA PHE A 66 8.29 -11.22 -2.15
C PHE A 66 6.91 -10.94 -2.76
N LEU A 67 5.99 -11.89 -2.64
CA LEU A 67 4.62 -11.76 -3.13
C LEU A 67 3.88 -10.59 -2.46
N GLY A 68 4.03 -10.43 -1.15
CA GLY A 68 3.43 -9.35 -0.38
C GLY A 68 3.91 -7.98 -0.85
N ASN A 69 5.21 -7.79 -1.07
CA ASN A 69 5.73 -6.54 -1.60
C ASN A 69 5.32 -6.30 -3.06
N VAL A 70 5.24 -7.33 -3.89
CA VAL A 70 4.74 -7.22 -5.28
C VAL A 70 3.28 -6.78 -5.27
N LEU A 71 2.43 -7.42 -4.48
CA LEU A 71 1.02 -7.04 -4.35
C LEU A 71 0.86 -5.61 -3.83
N ASN A 72 1.71 -5.20 -2.87
CA ASN A 72 1.72 -3.83 -2.36
C ASN A 72 2.07 -2.83 -3.47
N ALA A 73 3.13 -3.08 -4.23
CA ALA A 73 3.54 -2.23 -5.34
C ALA A 73 2.47 -2.13 -6.43
N VAL A 74 1.84 -3.26 -6.81
CA VAL A 74 0.74 -3.29 -7.78
C VAL A 74 -0.45 -2.44 -7.31
N MET A 75 -0.80 -2.55 -6.02
CA MET A 75 -1.90 -1.79 -5.44
C MET A 75 -1.62 -0.28 -5.49
N ILE A 76 -0.41 0.14 -5.12
CA ILE A 76 -0.01 1.56 -5.15
C ILE A 76 -0.01 2.08 -6.59
N VAL A 77 0.55 1.33 -7.55
CA VAL A 77 0.54 1.71 -8.98
C VAL A 77 -0.89 1.81 -9.52
N LEU A 78 -1.79 0.90 -9.11
CA LEU A 78 -3.19 0.96 -9.50
C LEU A 78 -3.85 2.24 -8.98
N ILE A 79 -3.64 2.58 -7.70
CA ILE A 79 -4.16 3.82 -7.11
C ILE A 79 -3.60 5.03 -7.87
N MET A 80 -2.28 5.09 -8.11
CA MET A 80 -1.65 6.16 -8.90
C MET A 80 -2.26 6.30 -10.29
N ALA A 81 -2.48 5.19 -11.00
CA ALA A 81 -3.07 5.20 -12.33
C ALA A 81 -4.51 5.73 -12.31
N LEU A 82 -5.29 5.36 -11.30
CA LEU A 82 -6.64 5.88 -11.10
C LEU A 82 -6.59 7.38 -10.77
N SER A 83 -5.70 7.82 -9.87
CA SER A 83 -5.49 9.24 -9.54
C SER A 83 -5.17 10.08 -10.76
N LEU A 84 -4.26 9.61 -11.61
CA LEU A 84 -3.93 10.28 -12.87
C LEU A 84 -5.13 10.32 -13.83
N ARG A 85 -5.91 9.23 -13.93
CA ARG A 85 -7.13 9.19 -14.75
C ARG A 85 -8.18 10.20 -14.26
N ALA A 86 -8.26 10.45 -12.95
CA ALA A 86 -9.14 11.47 -12.37
C ALA A 86 -8.57 12.90 -12.42
N GLY A 87 -7.37 13.08 -13.00
CA GLY A 87 -6.72 14.39 -13.08
C GLY A 87 -6.00 14.83 -11.79
N ASP A 88 -5.90 13.97 -10.78
CA ASP A 88 -5.24 14.26 -9.51
C ASP A 88 -3.78 13.80 -9.52
N TYR A 89 -2.94 14.57 -10.20
CA TYR A 89 -1.50 14.32 -10.25
C TYR A 89 -0.82 14.50 -8.88
N LYS A 90 -1.41 15.30 -7.97
CA LYS A 90 -0.86 15.53 -6.64
C LYS A 90 -0.98 14.27 -5.80
N MET A 91 -2.14 13.61 -5.84
CA MET A 91 -2.34 12.32 -5.20
C MET A 91 -1.37 11.28 -5.75
N ALA A 92 -1.24 11.17 -7.08
CA ALA A 92 -0.29 10.23 -7.68
C ALA A 92 1.16 10.48 -7.24
N LEU A 93 1.58 11.75 -7.10
CA LEU A 93 2.92 12.11 -6.59
C LEU A 93 3.10 11.74 -5.11
N MET A 94 2.05 11.89 -4.29
CA MET A 94 2.08 11.52 -2.87
C MET A 94 2.23 10.01 -2.66
N GLU A 95 1.83 9.18 -3.62
CA GLU A 95 1.99 7.72 -3.58
C GLU A 95 3.41 7.24 -3.90
N ILE A 96 4.26 8.06 -4.55
CA ILE A 96 5.61 7.66 -4.96
C ILE A 96 6.49 7.20 -3.78
N PRO A 97 6.57 7.91 -2.63
CA PRO A 97 7.31 7.42 -1.48
C PRO A 97 6.81 6.06 -0.99
N PHE A 98 5.49 5.82 -1.05
CA PHE A 98 4.92 4.53 -0.66
C PHE A 98 5.31 3.42 -1.64
N LEU A 99 5.37 3.71 -2.95
CA LEU A 99 5.84 2.75 -3.96
C LEU A 99 7.32 2.39 -3.79
N THR A 100 8.16 3.35 -3.37
CA THR A 100 9.60 3.08 -3.18
C THR A 100 9.86 2.04 -2.08
N LEU A 101 9.05 2.02 -1.03
CA LEU A 101 9.20 1.11 0.12
C LEU A 101 9.17 -0.40 -0.26
N PRO A 102 8.12 -0.95 -0.91
CA PRO A 102 8.08 -2.35 -1.30
C PRO A 102 9.17 -2.71 -2.32
N LEU A 103 9.54 -1.77 -3.21
CA LEU A 103 10.64 -2.00 -4.16
C LEU A 103 12.00 -2.11 -3.46
N ILE A 104 12.26 -1.24 -2.49
CA ILE A 104 13.46 -1.32 -1.63
C ILE A 104 13.47 -2.63 -0.85
N LEU A 105 12.34 -3.03 -0.28
CA LEU A 105 12.21 -4.29 0.47
C LEU A 105 12.48 -5.52 -0.42
N ILE A 106 11.97 -5.53 -1.66
CA ILE A 106 12.27 -6.57 -2.65
C ILE A 106 13.77 -6.61 -2.95
N TRP A 107 14.38 -5.46 -3.23
CA TRP A 107 15.80 -5.36 -3.53
C TRP A 107 16.66 -5.89 -2.39
N LEU A 108 16.26 -5.59 -1.15
CA LEU A 108 17.01 -6.00 0.02
C LEU A 108 16.82 -7.50 0.39
N LYS A 109 15.68 -8.16 0.07
CA LYS A 109 15.29 -9.60 0.36
C LYS A 109 14.58 -9.82 1.73
N TYR A 110 14.52 -11.01 2.36
CA TYR A 110 13.83 -11.19 3.67
C TYR A 110 14.81 -11.30 4.86
N PRO A 111 14.47 -10.81 6.08
CA PRO A 111 15.29 -10.01 7.02
C PRO A 111 16.80 -10.30 6.93
N PHE A 112 17.39 -9.75 5.87
CA PHE A 112 18.28 -10.37 4.88
C PHE A 112 19.20 -11.55 5.32
N LYS A 113 19.06 -12.70 4.62
CA LYS A 113 20.19 -13.59 4.27
C LYS A 113 20.92 -12.93 3.08
N PHE A 114 22.05 -12.28 3.32
CA PHE A 114 23.02 -12.08 2.24
C PHE A 114 23.75 -13.40 1.98
#